data_AF-A0ABC8WWU6-F1
#
_entry.id   AF-A0ABC8WWU6-F1
#
_cell.length_a   1.000
_cell.length_b   1.000
_cell.length_c   1.000
_cell.angle_alpha   90.00
_cell.angle_beta   90.00
_cell.angle_gamma   90.00
#
_symmetry.space_group_name_H-M   'P 1'
#
loop_
_entity.id
_entity.type
_entity.pdbx_description
1 polymer ?
#
loop_
_entity_poly.entity_id
_entity_poly.type
_entity_poly.pdbx_seq_one_letter_code
_entity_poly.pdbx_strand_id
1 'polypeptide(L)'
;MLRYISESAFKMESVSLTRDVKCYLGLQEGPQSCLVAARFIYNDHPNRWMSTVRVLQCLVGNEVTDYRVAIDPARSLSYILCPDSDVADAFRGHYVSIGYANVVFEQVMNVTVKPFGDDVDQHTMARRFI
;
A
#
# COMPACT_ATOMS: atom_id res chain seq x y z
N MET A 1 23.42 19.19 0.11
CA MET A 1 24.05 18.02 -0.55
C MET A 1 22.95 17.00 -0.83
N LEU A 2 22.29 17.09 -1.99
CA LEU A 2 21.23 16.15 -2.38
C LEU A 2 21.92 14.85 -2.83
N ARG A 3 21.82 13.80 -2.02
CA ARG A 3 22.24 12.45 -2.43
C ARG A 3 21.31 12.01 -3.56
N TYR A 4 21.88 11.60 -4.68
CA TYR A 4 21.17 10.97 -5.78
C TYR A 4 20.54 9.68 -5.24
N ILE A 5 19.23 9.70 -4.96
CA ILE A 5 18.52 8.50 -4.53
C ILE A 5 18.28 7.69 -5.80
N SER A 6 18.93 6.53 -5.90
CA SER A 6 18.74 5.60 -7.03
C SER A 6 17.26 5.30 -7.20
N GLU A 7 16.75 5.26 -8.42
CA GLU A 7 15.37 4.88 -8.68
C GLU A 7 15.05 3.49 -8.10
N SER A 8 16.04 2.60 -8.00
CA SER A 8 15.89 1.27 -7.37
C SER A 8 15.57 1.32 -5.88
N ALA A 9 15.78 2.46 -5.21
CA ALA A 9 15.48 2.63 -3.79
C ALA A 9 13.98 2.66 -3.49
N PHE A 10 13.14 2.89 -4.50
CA PHE A 10 11.68 2.98 -4.37
C PHE A 10 10.96 1.79 -4.99
N LYS A 11 11.60 0.62 -4.95
CA LYS A 11 11.02 -0.65 -5.38
C LYS A 11 10.98 -1.61 -4.20
N MET A 12 9.82 -2.23 -3.99
CA MET A 12 9.67 -3.39 -3.13
C MET A 12 9.76 -4.65 -3.99
N GLU A 13 10.88 -5.35 -3.91
CA GLU A 13 11.14 -6.57 -4.69
C GLU A 13 10.05 -7.63 -4.51
N SER A 14 9.60 -7.83 -3.26
CA SER A 14 8.48 -8.72 -2.97
C SER A 14 7.74 -8.31 -1.71
N VAL A 15 6.43 -8.49 -1.72
CA VAL A 15 5.58 -8.38 -0.54
C VAL A 15 4.77 -9.67 -0.36
N SER A 16 4.61 -10.08 0.90
CA SER A 16 3.72 -11.19 1.26
C SER A 16 2.43 -10.60 1.81
N LEU A 17 1.35 -10.75 1.05
CA LEU A 17 0.02 -10.26 1.39
C LEU A 17 -0.78 -11.36 2.11
N THR A 18 -1.66 -10.93 3.00
CA THR A 18 -2.72 -11.79 3.53
C THR A 18 -3.73 -12.12 2.42
N ARG A 19 -4.47 -13.23 2.57
CA ARG A 19 -5.39 -13.69 1.52
C ARG A 19 -6.54 -12.71 1.27
N ASP A 20 -7.03 -12.06 2.32
CA ASP A 20 -8.08 -11.04 2.24
C ASP A 20 -7.64 -9.84 1.39
N VAL A 21 -6.43 -9.31 1.65
CA VAL A 21 -5.86 -8.18 0.88
C VAL A 21 -5.66 -8.58 -0.58
N LYS A 22 -5.09 -9.76 -0.84
CA LYS A 22 -4.92 -10.27 -2.21
C LYS A 22 -6.26 -10.40 -2.92
N CYS A 23 -7.26 -10.98 -2.26
CA CYS A 23 -8.60 -11.20 -2.83
C CYS A 23 -9.33 -9.87 -3.09
N TYR A 24 -9.30 -8.95 -2.13
CA TYR A 24 -9.92 -7.64 -2.24
C TYR A 24 -9.34 -6.82 -3.40
N LEU A 25 -8.01 -6.85 -3.55
CA LEU A 25 -7.33 -6.19 -4.66
C LEU A 25 -7.44 -6.98 -5.98
N GLY A 26 -7.89 -8.23 -5.96
CA GLY A 26 -8.00 -9.07 -7.16
C GLY A 26 -6.65 -9.48 -7.76
N LEU A 27 -5.63 -9.60 -6.91
CA LEU A 27 -4.25 -9.87 -7.34
C LEU A 27 -3.98 -11.37 -7.52
N GLN A 28 -3.12 -11.69 -8.48
CA GLN A 28 -2.49 -13.00 -8.61
C GLN A 28 -1.10 -13.01 -7.96
N GLU A 29 -0.59 -14.19 -7.63
CA GLU A 29 0.81 -14.31 -7.19
C GLU A 29 1.77 -14.12 -8.36
N GLY A 30 2.95 -13.56 -8.06
CA GLY A 30 3.97 -13.27 -9.05
C GLY A 30 4.10 -11.78 -9.37
N PRO A 31 4.68 -11.45 -10.54
CA PRO A 31 5.02 -10.09 -10.91
C PRO A 31 3.82 -9.12 -10.90
N GLN A 32 4.05 -7.91 -10.42
CA GLN A 32 3.07 -6.83 -10.40
C GLN A 32 3.64 -5.59 -11.09
N SER A 33 2.81 -4.96 -11.93
CA SER A 33 3.13 -3.70 -12.61
C SER A 33 2.30 -2.52 -12.11
N CYS A 34 1.09 -2.80 -11.60
CA CYS A 34 0.11 -1.78 -11.20
C CYS A 34 -0.01 -1.60 -9.68
N LEU A 35 0.86 -2.22 -8.88
CA LEU A 35 0.74 -2.21 -7.43
C LEU A 35 1.79 -1.29 -6.80
N VAL A 36 1.33 -0.38 -5.96
CA VAL A 36 2.18 0.56 -5.22
C VAL A 36 1.95 0.39 -3.72
N ALA A 37 3.03 0.43 -2.95
CA ALA A 37 3.00 0.51 -1.51
C ALA A 37 3.24 1.95 -1.04
N ALA A 38 2.27 2.52 -0.35
CA ALA A 38 2.40 3.75 0.40
C ALA A 38 2.95 3.44 1.79
N ARG A 39 4.22 3.79 2.03
CA ARG A 39 4.92 3.63 3.30
C ARG A 39 4.78 4.88 4.15
N PHE A 40 4.21 4.74 5.33
CA PHE A 40 4.11 5.83 6.30
C PHE A 40 5.42 5.97 7.09
N ILE A 41 5.99 7.16 7.12
CA ILE A 41 7.25 7.43 7.84
C ILE A 41 7.03 7.47 9.36
N TYR A 42 5.83 7.85 9.82
CA TYR A 42 5.48 7.93 11.24
C TYR A 42 4.25 7.08 11.56
N ASN A 43 4.32 6.34 12.67
CA ASN A 43 3.36 5.28 13.00
C ASN A 43 2.11 5.71 13.77
N ASP A 44 2.04 6.95 14.26
CA ASP A 44 0.98 7.42 15.18
C ASP A 44 -0.33 7.87 14.51
N HIS A 45 -0.60 7.40 13.28
CA HIS A 45 -1.85 7.76 12.60
C HIS A 45 -2.97 6.77 12.91
N PRO A 46 -4.03 7.19 13.63
CA PRO A 46 -5.12 6.29 14.01
C PRO A 46 -5.96 5.83 12.81
N ASN A 47 -5.92 6.53 11.67
CA ASN A 47 -6.72 6.19 10.49
C ASN A 47 -5.88 6.24 9.19
N ARG A 48 -5.07 5.21 8.98
CA ARG A 48 -4.22 5.06 7.77
C ARG A 48 -5.04 4.98 6.49
N TRP A 49 -6.21 4.35 6.53
CA TRP A 49 -7.11 4.29 5.38
C TRP A 49 -7.44 5.69 4.86
N MET A 50 -7.98 6.54 5.74
CA MET A 50 -8.35 7.91 5.35
C MET A 50 -7.14 8.75 4.96
N SER A 51 -5.99 8.56 5.60
CA SER A 51 -4.75 9.24 5.21
C SER A 51 -4.31 8.83 3.80
N THR A 52 -4.32 7.54 3.48
CA THR A 52 -3.97 7.04 2.14
C THR A 52 -4.93 7.58 1.09
N VAL A 53 -6.24 7.54 1.35
CA VAL A 53 -7.24 8.08 0.43
C VAL A 53 -7.04 9.58 0.20
N ARG A 54 -6.76 10.37 1.24
CA ARG A 54 -6.50 11.81 1.10
C ARG A 54 -5.22 12.11 0.33
N VAL A 55 -4.14 11.38 0.63
CA VAL A 55 -2.88 11.49 -0.11
C VAL A 55 -3.11 11.18 -1.59
N LEU A 56 -3.83 10.10 -1.87
CA LEU A 56 -4.15 9.72 -3.23
C LEU A 56 -5.01 10.79 -3.92
N GLN A 57 -6.08 11.26 -3.28
CA GLN A 57 -6.94 12.33 -3.80
C GLN A 57 -6.16 13.63 -4.08
N CYS A 58 -5.12 13.94 -3.30
CA CYS A 58 -4.27 15.10 -3.61
C CYS A 58 -3.37 14.89 -4.83
N LEU A 59 -3.01 13.64 -5.17
CA LEU A 59 -2.20 13.32 -6.34
C LEU A 59 -3.03 13.20 -7.61
N VAL A 60 -4.20 12.57 -7.53
CA VAL A 60 -5.01 12.19 -8.70
C VAL A 60 -6.35 12.92 -8.78
N GLY A 61 -6.67 13.76 -7.79
CA GLY A 61 -7.93 14.48 -7.74
C GLY A 61 -9.14 13.55 -7.59
N ASN A 62 -10.15 13.78 -8.42
CA ASN A 62 -11.42 13.04 -8.35
C ASN A 62 -11.32 11.61 -8.90
N GLU A 63 -10.23 11.27 -9.60
CA GLU A 63 -9.98 9.93 -10.16
C GLU A 63 -9.59 8.90 -9.08
N VAL A 64 -9.54 9.32 -7.80
CA VAL A 64 -9.27 8.45 -6.65
C VAL A 64 -10.17 7.21 -6.59
N THR A 65 -11.36 7.27 -7.19
CA THR A 65 -12.31 6.15 -7.27
C THR A 65 -11.85 4.99 -8.14
N ASP A 66 -10.91 5.23 -9.06
CA ASP A 66 -10.38 4.21 -9.97
C ASP A 66 -9.30 3.36 -9.31
N TYR A 67 -8.87 3.73 -8.10
CA TYR A 67 -7.85 3.06 -7.33
C TYR A 67 -8.48 2.20 -6.24
N ARG A 68 -7.89 1.04 -5.97
CA ARG A 68 -8.26 0.20 -4.83
C ARG A 68 -7.20 0.28 -3.76
N VAL A 69 -7.62 0.55 -2.53
CA VAL A 69 -6.73 0.69 -1.38
C VAL A 69 -6.94 -0.48 -0.43
N ALA A 70 -5.86 -1.09 0.04
CA ALA A 70 -5.88 -2.05 1.14
C ALA A 70 -4.81 -1.65 2.16
N ILE A 71 -5.05 -1.91 3.44
CA ILE A 71 -4.15 -1.48 4.52
C ILE A 71 -3.49 -2.70 5.13
N ASP A 72 -2.18 -2.61 5.37
CA ASP A 72 -1.46 -3.52 6.24
C ASP A 72 -1.05 -2.75 7.51
N PRO A 73 -1.85 -2.87 8.59
CA PRO A 73 -1.56 -2.19 9.85
C PRO A 73 -0.25 -2.67 10.49
N ALA A 74 0.13 -3.94 10.28
CA ALA A 74 1.30 -4.53 10.91
C ALA A 74 2.61 -3.99 10.31
N ARG A 75 2.61 -3.71 9.01
CA ARG A 75 3.79 -3.21 8.29
C ARG A 75 3.81 -1.68 8.11
N SER A 76 2.77 -0.99 8.56
CA SER A 76 2.60 0.46 8.29
C SER A 76 2.61 0.79 6.80
N LEU A 77 1.99 -0.09 6.02
CA LEU A 77 1.86 0.06 4.57
C LEU A 77 0.39 0.20 4.19
N SER A 78 0.14 0.91 3.10
CA SER A 78 -1.11 0.80 2.35
C SER A 78 -0.77 0.37 0.93
N TYR A 79 -1.44 -0.66 0.46
CA TYR A 79 -1.34 -1.13 -0.91
C TYR A 79 -2.38 -0.42 -1.76
N ILE A 80 -1.93 0.09 -2.90
CA ILE A 80 -2.76 0.83 -3.85
C ILE A 80 -2.63 0.12 -5.18
N LEU A 81 -3.73 -0.45 -5.64
CA LEU A 81 -3.84 -0.94 -7.00
C LEU A 81 -4.20 0.25 -7.89
N CYS A 82 -3.28 0.61 -8.78
CA CYS A 82 -3.47 1.63 -9.81
C CYS A 82 -4.29 1.07 -10.99
N PRO A 83 -4.96 1.94 -11.75
CA PRO A 83 -5.71 1.53 -12.94
C PRO A 83 -4.83 0.92 -14.03
N ASP A 84 -3.58 1.39 -14.16
CA ASP A 84 -2.59 0.88 -15.10
C ASP A 84 -1.15 1.00 -14.57
N SER A 85 -0.20 0.46 -15.35
CA SER A 85 1.22 0.41 -14.99
C SER A 85 1.95 1.74 -15.11
N ASP A 86 1.51 2.61 -16.02
CA ASP A 86 2.16 3.90 -16.26
C ASP A 86 1.87 4.84 -15.09
N VAL A 87 0.62 4.80 -14.61
CA VAL A 87 0.20 5.45 -13.38
C VAL A 87 0.98 4.91 -12.18
N ALA A 88 1.14 3.60 -12.04
CA ALA A 88 1.89 3.02 -10.92
C ALA A 88 3.38 3.44 -10.92
N ASP A 89 4.02 3.50 -12.09
CA ASP A 89 5.39 3.98 -12.22
C ASP A 89 5.49 5.49 -11.91
N ALA A 90 4.47 6.27 -12.25
CA ALA A 90 4.42 7.68 -11.90
C ALA A 90 4.43 7.92 -10.38
N PHE A 91 3.88 7.02 -9.55
CA PHE A 91 3.97 7.12 -8.09
C PHE A 91 5.37 6.84 -7.55
N ARG A 92 6.24 6.16 -8.28
CA ARG A 92 7.52 5.67 -7.77
C ARG A 92 8.39 6.80 -7.22
N GLY A 93 8.76 6.70 -5.94
CA GLY A 93 9.61 7.67 -5.27
C GLY A 93 8.94 9.01 -4.96
N HIS A 94 7.63 9.15 -5.22
CA HIS A 94 6.89 10.32 -4.77
C HIS A 94 6.84 10.34 -3.24
N TYR A 95 7.07 11.54 -2.71
CA TYR A 95 6.87 11.85 -1.31
C TYR A 95 5.72 12.84 -1.19
N VAL A 96 4.76 12.53 -0.32
CA VAL A 96 3.64 13.43 -0.03
C VAL A 96 3.52 13.64 1.47
N SER A 97 3.34 14.91 1.83
CA SER A 97 3.07 15.35 3.20
C SER A 97 1.74 16.08 3.24
N ILE A 98 0.76 15.53 3.96
CA ILE A 98 -0.56 16.15 4.16
C ILE A 98 -0.95 16.05 5.63
N GLY A 99 -1.06 17.22 6.26
CA GLY A 99 -1.29 17.28 7.71
C GLY A 99 -0.16 16.55 8.43
N TYR A 100 -0.51 15.47 9.12
CA TYR A 100 0.46 14.64 9.84
C TYR A 100 0.96 13.44 9.00
N ALA A 101 0.32 13.14 7.87
CA ALA A 101 0.65 11.98 7.04
C ALA A 101 1.87 12.31 6.17
N ASN A 102 2.95 11.55 6.36
CA ASN A 102 4.17 11.62 5.57
C ASN A 102 4.38 10.26 4.91
N VAL A 103 4.23 10.21 3.59
CA VAL A 103 4.13 8.97 2.81
C VAL A 103 5.15 8.97 1.69
N VAL A 104 5.87 7.87 1.56
CA VAL A 104 6.70 7.54 0.39
C VAL A 104 6.04 6.41 -0.37
N PHE A 105 6.02 6.54 -1.70
CA PHE A 105 5.48 5.52 -2.58
C PHE A 105 6.57 4.65 -3.18
N GLU A 106 6.40 3.34 -3.04
CA GLU A 106 7.30 2.31 -3.56
C GLU A 106 6.54 1.38 -4.50
N GLN A 107 7.07 1.13 -5.69
CA GLN A 107 6.45 0.18 -6.62
C GLN A 107 6.67 -1.25 -6.13
N VAL A 108 5.62 -2.06 -6.09
CA VAL A 108 5.71 -3.46 -5.71
C VAL A 108 5.93 -4.30 -6.94
N MET A 109 7.06 -5.03 -6.99
CA MET A 109 7.45 -5.81 -8.16
C MET A 109 6.86 -7.21 -8.16
N ASN A 110 6.61 -7.80 -6.99
CA ASN A 110 6.14 -9.18 -6.87
C ASN A 110 5.26 -9.35 -5.62
N VAL A 111 4.19 -10.14 -5.75
CA VAL A 111 3.28 -10.49 -4.66
C VAL A 111 3.33 -12.00 -4.40
N THR A 112 3.50 -12.34 -3.14
CA THR A 112 3.33 -13.70 -2.61
C THR A 112 2.17 -13.72 -1.62
N VAL A 113 1.58 -14.90 -1.40
CA VAL A 113 0.60 -15.08 -0.32
C VAL A 113 1.32 -15.52 0.94
N LYS A 114 0.92 -14.95 2.09
CA LYS A 114 1.41 -15.40 3.38
C LYS A 114 1.03 -16.87 3.62
N PRO A 115 1.94 -17.69 4.15
CA PRO A 115 1.63 -19.04 4.60
C PRO A 115 0.45 -19.02 5.58
N PHE A 116 -0.34 -20.10 5.62
CA PHE A 116 -1.56 -20.15 6.44
C PHE A 116 -1.31 -19.88 7.94
N GLY A 117 -0.14 -20.24 8.47
CA GLY A 117 0.22 -19.96 9.87
C GLY A 117 0.53 -18.48 10.18
N ASP A 118 0.93 -17.71 9.16
CA ASP A 118 1.28 -16.30 9.28
C ASP A 118 0.16 -15.37 8.77
N ASP A 119 -0.82 -15.96 8.09
CA ASP A 119 -2.07 -15.34 7.64
C ASP A 119 -3.07 -15.33 8.80
N VAL A 120 -2.73 -14.58 9.85
CA VAL A 120 -3.62 -14.39 10.99
C VAL A 120 -4.81 -13.58 10.50
N ASP A 121 -5.96 -14.25 10.40
CA ASP A 121 -7.24 -13.65 10.06
C ASP A 121 -7.48 -12.45 10.99
N GLN A 122 -7.28 -11.23 10.48
CA GLN A 122 -7.38 -10.00 11.28
C GLN A 122 -8.82 -9.62 11.63
N HIS A 123 -9.79 -10.42 11.16
CA HIS A 123 -11.08 -10.51 11.82
C HIS A 123 -10.88 -11.07 13.22
N THR A 124 -10.51 -10.19 14.15
CA THR A 124 -10.65 -10.44 15.58
C THR A 124 -12.07 -10.97 15.76
N MET A 125 -12.23 -12.27 16.00
CA MET A 125 -13.55 -12.83 16.29
C MET A 125 -14.12 -11.96 17.39
N ALA A 126 -15.23 -11.27 17.12
CA ALA A 126 -15.95 -10.55 18.15
C ALA A 126 -16.12 -11.56 19.29
N ARG A 127 -15.44 -11.33 20.42
CA ARG A 127 -15.54 -12.20 21.57
C ARG A 127 -17.03 -12.23 21.89
N ARG A 128 -17.68 -13.37 21.66
CA ARG A 128 -19.01 -13.64 22.20
C ARG A 128 -18.82 -13.54 23.70
N PHE A 129 -19.22 -12.41 24.27
CA PHE A 129 -19.52 -12.32 25.68
C PHE A 129 -20.73 -13.24 25.89
N ILE A 130 -20.46 -14.44 26.40
CA ILE A 130 -21.47 -15.31 27.01
C ILE A 130 -21.44 -14.99 28.50
#